data_AF-A0A8R2H2Y1-F1
#
_entry.id   AF-A0A8R2H2Y1-F1
#
_cell.length_a   1.000
_cell.length_b   1.000
_cell.length_c   1.000
_cell.angle_alpha   90.00
_cell.angle_beta   90.00
_cell.angle_gamma   90.00
#
_symmetry.space_group_name_H-M   'P 1'
#
loop_
_entity.id
_entity.type
_entity.pdbx_description
1 polymer ?
#
loop_
_entity_poly.entity_id
_entity_poly.type
_entity_poly.pdbx_seq_one_letter_code
_entity_poly.pdbx_strand_id
1 'polypeptide(L)'
;MQPVKIKNINKSYMKKPFVVKGRVKFINVEPNRNSSGSHLNAIIFDNISEIEVVAFKNCENIAKLLPKDSVVTIGNGTLREVNKDYKKTKHKYQIILESNDPKVQIVNNDEVNISDFPLRKYTSGADLKTLTTGMIIDVIGVCTQIDNEKTVNGQQQIIRRGNILVDSIPIEVKFYGDKVDGLYNVGSTLFLNSVKYINYNGFIYLSVGNSSSVQFNTQQLLNSMDTKQLQQLETVKKFCQDSTIELPEQRLSTSSVTQSYRISDLVDESTDERPSTSGSTPSNKRKTHDFQVEEVTSKIKKKTELDKTFSDERFVNLVMNFMERVDNNNKHAVQLRILEFISNLLKEDL
;
A
#
# COMPACT_ATOMS: atom_id res chain seq x y z
N MET A 1 12.92 11.07 -34.35
CA MET A 1 12.69 9.67 -34.77
C MET A 1 11.36 9.22 -34.20
N GLN A 2 10.51 8.52 -34.97
CA GLN A 2 9.19 8.11 -34.48
C GLN A 2 9.31 7.01 -33.41
N PRO A 3 8.53 7.06 -32.31
CA PRO A 3 8.55 6.01 -31.30
C PRO A 3 8.06 4.66 -31.83
N VAL A 4 8.79 3.60 -31.51
CA VAL A 4 8.42 2.21 -31.79
C VAL A 4 7.49 1.73 -30.67
N LYS A 5 6.35 1.10 -31.02
CA LYS A 5 5.46 0.46 -30.05
C LYS A 5 6.21 -0.63 -29.27
N ILE A 6 5.97 -0.75 -27.97
CA ILE A 6 6.78 -1.61 -27.09
C ILE A 6 6.73 -3.07 -27.56
N LYS A 7 5.55 -3.56 -27.97
CA LYS A 7 5.37 -4.93 -28.48
C LYS A 7 6.27 -5.28 -29.69
N ASN A 8 6.70 -4.27 -30.46
CA ASN A 8 7.48 -4.45 -31.68
C ASN A 8 8.99 -4.42 -31.41
N ILE A 9 9.42 -4.10 -30.18
CA ILE A 9 10.83 -4.12 -29.79
C ILE A 9 11.32 -5.57 -29.78
N ASN A 10 12.26 -5.85 -30.68
CA ASN A 10 12.79 -7.18 -30.92
C ASN A 10 14.30 -7.14 -31.20
N LYS A 11 14.90 -8.31 -31.46
CA LYS A 11 16.34 -8.50 -31.69
C LYS A 11 16.94 -7.54 -32.72
N SER A 12 16.19 -7.08 -33.73
CA SER A 12 16.69 -6.13 -34.74
C SER A 12 17.15 -4.79 -34.15
N TYR A 13 16.62 -4.41 -32.98
CA TYR A 13 16.97 -3.17 -32.29
C TYR A 13 18.17 -3.30 -31.34
N MET A 14 18.77 -4.49 -31.18
CA MET A 14 19.99 -4.65 -30.38
C MET A 14 21.20 -3.90 -30.96
N LYS A 15 21.20 -3.62 -32.27
CA LYS A 15 22.29 -2.94 -32.98
C LYS A 15 21.83 -1.67 -33.69
N LYS A 16 20.63 -1.17 -33.39
CA LYS A 16 20.03 -0.01 -34.06
C LYS A 16 19.48 0.97 -33.04
N PRO A 17 19.58 2.28 -33.29
CA PRO A 17 18.91 3.26 -32.45
C PRO A 17 17.39 3.03 -32.49
N PHE A 18 16.75 3.20 -31.34
CA PHE A 18 15.30 3.19 -31.21
C PHE A 18 14.87 4.30 -30.25
N VAL A 19 13.60 4.68 -30.36
CA VAL A 19 12.89 5.47 -29.35
C VAL A 19 11.66 4.67 -28.98
N VAL A 20 11.37 4.53 -27.69
CA VAL A 20 10.09 4.00 -27.19
C VAL A 20 9.37 5.07 -26.41
N LYS A 21 8.04 5.00 -26.37
CA LYS A 21 7.18 5.85 -25.54
C LYS A 21 6.35 4.94 -24.64
N GLY A 22 6.23 5.27 -23.36
CA GLY A 22 5.45 4.47 -22.42
C GLY A 22 5.21 5.20 -21.09
N ARG A 23 4.16 4.81 -20.37
CA ARG A 23 3.88 5.27 -19.02
C ARG A 23 4.75 4.51 -18.02
N VAL A 24 5.34 5.21 -17.05
CA VAL A 24 6.12 4.59 -15.97
C VAL A 24 5.17 3.92 -14.98
N LYS A 25 5.21 2.58 -14.91
CA LYS A 25 4.43 1.77 -13.96
C LYS A 25 5.14 1.61 -12.63
N PHE A 26 6.41 1.22 -12.71
CA PHE A 26 7.23 0.83 -11.58
C PHE A 26 8.57 1.51 -11.69
N ILE A 27 9.11 1.91 -10.55
CA ILE A 27 10.49 2.37 -10.42
C ILE A 27 11.03 2.03 -9.03
N ASN A 28 12.26 1.56 -8.98
CA ASN A 28 12.96 1.25 -7.75
C ASN A 28 14.46 1.44 -7.94
N VAL A 29 15.10 2.12 -6.98
CA VAL A 29 16.55 2.30 -6.93
C VAL A 29 17.04 1.57 -5.68
N GLU A 30 17.91 0.59 -5.88
CA GLU A 30 18.47 -0.21 -4.80
C GLU A 30 19.99 -0.10 -4.77
N PRO A 31 20.62 -0.08 -3.58
CA PRO A 31 22.06 -0.18 -3.48
C PRO A 31 22.52 -1.53 -4.02
N ASN A 32 23.61 -1.53 -4.80
CA ASN A 32 24.23 -2.77 -5.23
C ASN A 32 24.95 -3.37 -4.03
N ARG A 33 24.51 -4.53 -3.54
CA ARG A 33 25.13 -5.16 -2.36
C ARG A 33 26.60 -5.54 -2.58
N ASN A 34 27.03 -5.66 -3.83
CA ASN A 34 28.38 -6.10 -4.20
C ASN A 34 29.28 -4.94 -4.66
N SER A 35 28.81 -3.69 -4.66
CA SER A 35 29.63 -2.53 -5.04
C SER A 35 29.13 -1.24 -4.38
N SER A 36 29.90 -0.14 -4.50
CA SER A 36 29.46 1.19 -4.02
C SER A 36 28.38 1.83 -4.92
N GLY A 37 27.93 1.14 -5.97
CA GLY A 37 26.93 1.65 -6.91
C GLY A 37 25.48 1.37 -6.48
N SER A 38 24.54 1.83 -7.29
CA SER A 38 23.13 1.49 -7.20
C SER A 38 22.62 0.93 -8.51
N HIS A 39 21.49 0.25 -8.45
CA HIS A 39 20.81 -0.34 -9.59
C HIS A 39 19.37 0.17 -9.64
N LEU A 40 18.98 0.71 -10.79
CA LEU A 40 17.62 1.15 -11.05
C LEU A 40 16.91 0.11 -11.90
N ASN A 41 15.72 -0.27 -11.46
CA ASN A 41 14.75 -0.99 -12.27
C ASN A 41 13.51 -0.14 -12.43
N ALA A 42 13.05 0.00 -13.65
CA ALA A 42 11.77 0.59 -13.97
C ALA A 42 11.01 -0.28 -14.97
N ILE A 43 9.70 -0.09 -15.03
CA ILE A 43 8.86 -0.69 -16.06
C ILE A 43 8.08 0.45 -16.70
N ILE A 44 8.14 0.51 -18.03
CA ILE A 44 7.25 1.36 -18.81
C ILE A 44 6.28 0.51 -19.61
N PHE A 45 5.11 1.04 -19.91
CA PHE A 45 4.09 0.33 -20.69
C PHE A 45 3.31 1.23 -21.63
N ASP A 46 2.82 0.63 -22.71
CA ASP A 46 1.78 1.15 -23.57
C ASP A 46 0.52 0.28 -23.41
N ASN A 47 -0.53 0.61 -24.14
CA ASN A 47 -1.77 -0.14 -24.12
C ASN A 47 -1.62 -1.63 -24.49
N ILE A 48 -0.54 -2.04 -25.16
CA ILE A 48 -0.38 -3.41 -25.68
C ILE A 48 0.67 -4.19 -24.89
N SER A 49 1.81 -3.61 -24.54
CA SER A 49 2.94 -4.28 -23.91
C SER A 49 3.62 -3.41 -22.86
N GLU A 50 4.41 -4.05 -22.01
CA GLU A 50 5.30 -3.43 -21.03
C GLU A 50 6.73 -3.90 -21.28
N ILE A 51 7.72 -3.11 -20.87
CA ILE A 51 9.14 -3.44 -21.00
C ILE A 51 9.92 -2.93 -19.80
N GLU A 52 10.93 -3.69 -19.40
CA GLU A 52 11.83 -3.31 -18.32
C GLU A 52 12.88 -2.31 -18.81
N VAL A 53 13.17 -1.32 -17.97
CA VAL A 53 14.21 -0.30 -18.15
C VAL A 53 15.16 -0.38 -16.97
N VAL A 54 16.45 -0.51 -17.25
CA VAL A 54 17.50 -0.74 -16.25
C VAL A 54 18.58 0.32 -16.36
N ALA A 55 19.15 0.74 -15.23
CA ALA A 55 20.39 1.51 -15.19
C ALA A 55 21.31 1.05 -14.05
N PHE A 56 22.61 1.19 -14.28
CA PHE A 56 23.67 0.84 -13.31
C PHE A 56 24.55 2.04 -12.91
N LYS A 57 24.32 3.20 -13.53
CA LYS A 57 25.04 4.46 -13.31
C LYS A 57 24.03 5.60 -13.21
N ASN A 58 24.37 6.62 -12.42
CA ASN A 58 23.53 7.81 -12.23
C ASN A 58 22.06 7.50 -11.87
N CYS A 59 21.80 6.37 -11.21
CA CYS A 59 20.46 5.84 -10.97
C CYS A 59 19.52 6.85 -10.30
N GLU A 60 20.02 7.62 -9.34
CA GLU A 60 19.24 8.68 -8.66
C GLU A 60 18.81 9.80 -9.62
N ASN A 61 19.67 10.20 -10.55
CA ASN A 61 19.33 11.21 -11.54
C ASN A 61 18.37 10.65 -12.59
N ILE A 62 18.57 9.41 -13.01
CA ILE A 62 17.68 8.72 -13.95
C ILE A 62 16.29 8.53 -13.34
N ALA A 63 16.20 8.26 -12.04
CA ALA A 63 14.93 8.10 -11.36
C ALA A 63 14.07 9.37 -11.41
N LYS A 64 14.71 10.55 -11.33
CA LYS A 64 14.02 11.85 -11.47
C LYS A 64 13.45 12.06 -12.88
N LEU A 65 14.04 11.42 -13.90
CA LEU A 65 13.56 11.46 -15.29
C LEU A 65 12.45 10.45 -15.59
N LEU A 66 12.19 9.53 -14.66
CA LEU A 66 11.15 8.51 -14.75
C LEU A 66 10.13 8.63 -13.60
N PRO A 67 9.45 9.78 -13.41
CA PRO A 67 8.40 9.89 -12.40
C PRO A 67 7.33 8.83 -12.61
N LYS A 68 6.92 8.17 -11.53
CA LYS A 68 5.81 7.20 -11.57
C LYS A 68 4.57 7.84 -12.19
N ASP A 69 3.84 7.06 -12.97
CA ASP A 69 2.63 7.46 -13.70
C ASP A 69 2.84 8.50 -14.81
N SER A 70 4.03 9.07 -15.01
CA SER A 70 4.30 9.94 -16.15
C SER A 70 4.47 9.14 -17.45
N VAL A 71 4.14 9.75 -18.59
CA VAL A 71 4.51 9.19 -19.91
C VAL A 71 5.85 9.76 -20.31
N VAL A 72 6.77 8.87 -20.69
CA VAL A 72 8.13 9.24 -21.09
C VAL A 72 8.45 8.71 -22.47
N THR A 73 9.34 9.41 -23.16
CA THR A 73 10.08 8.83 -24.30
C THR A 73 11.47 8.45 -23.84
N ILE A 74 11.96 7.31 -24.30
CA ILE A 74 13.30 6.81 -24.03
C ILE A 74 13.98 6.53 -25.36
N GLY A 75 15.04 7.28 -25.64
CA GLY A 75 15.93 7.07 -26.77
C GLY A 75 17.32 6.63 -26.34
N ASN A 76 18.11 6.12 -27.30
CA ASN A 76 19.52 5.76 -27.11
C ASN A 76 19.80 4.74 -25.99
N GLY A 77 18.82 3.92 -25.62
CA GLY A 77 19.04 2.76 -24.75
C GLY A 77 19.64 1.58 -25.52
N THR A 78 20.34 0.71 -24.82
CA THR A 78 20.82 -0.57 -25.36
C THR A 78 19.80 -1.66 -25.09
N LEU A 79 19.36 -2.41 -26.10
CA LEU A 79 18.45 -3.53 -25.90
C LEU A 79 19.22 -4.81 -25.53
N ARG A 80 18.81 -5.50 -24.46
CA ARG A 80 19.35 -6.82 -24.08
C ARG A 80 18.22 -7.82 -23.84
N GLU A 81 18.51 -9.10 -24.00
CA GLU A 81 17.58 -10.17 -23.62
C GLU A 81 17.54 -10.32 -22.10
N VAL A 82 16.34 -10.51 -21.54
CA VAL A 82 16.15 -10.66 -20.10
C VAL A 82 16.46 -12.09 -19.70
N ASN A 83 17.19 -12.27 -18.61
CA ASN A 83 17.33 -13.58 -18.01
C ASN A 83 15.94 -14.03 -17.49
N LYS A 84 15.50 -15.22 -17.93
CA LYS A 84 14.18 -15.78 -17.61
C LYS A 84 13.93 -15.86 -16.10
N ASP A 85 14.97 -16.07 -15.30
CA ASP A 85 14.85 -16.23 -13.84
C ASP A 85 14.63 -14.90 -13.10
N TYR A 86 14.91 -13.76 -13.75
CA TYR A 86 14.85 -12.42 -13.13
C TYR A 86 13.87 -11.47 -13.82
N LYS A 87 13.00 -12.03 -14.67
CA LYS A 87 12.14 -11.26 -15.56
C LYS A 87 11.00 -10.58 -14.79
N LYS A 88 10.88 -9.25 -14.94
CA LYS A 88 9.82 -8.47 -14.27
C LYS A 88 8.55 -8.26 -15.12
N THR A 89 8.61 -8.54 -16.42
CA THR A 89 7.51 -8.33 -17.40
C THR A 89 7.35 -9.52 -18.34
N LYS A 90 6.32 -9.56 -19.21
CA LYS A 90 6.20 -10.62 -20.25
C LYS A 90 7.16 -10.40 -21.43
N HIS A 91 7.81 -9.24 -21.54
CA HIS A 91 8.64 -8.89 -22.69
C HIS A 91 10.01 -9.58 -22.66
N LYS A 92 10.47 -10.10 -23.80
CA LYS A 92 11.73 -10.88 -23.89
C LYS A 92 12.99 -10.04 -23.69
N TYR A 93 12.87 -8.73 -23.87
CA TYR A 93 14.00 -7.80 -23.84
C TYR A 93 13.80 -6.72 -22.78
N GLN A 94 14.91 -6.13 -22.32
CA GLN A 94 14.98 -4.95 -21.47
C GLN A 94 15.82 -3.86 -22.14
N ILE A 95 15.55 -2.61 -21.77
CA ILE A 95 16.30 -1.44 -22.20
C ILE A 95 17.31 -1.10 -21.11
N ILE A 96 18.58 -0.94 -21.46
CA ILE A 96 19.63 -0.52 -20.54
C ILE A 96 20.04 0.91 -20.87
N LEU A 97 19.97 1.79 -19.87
CA LEU A 97 20.43 3.17 -19.94
C LEU A 97 21.89 3.23 -19.49
N GLU A 98 22.81 3.14 -20.45
CA GLU A 98 24.26 3.07 -20.21
C GLU A 98 24.91 4.47 -20.12
N SER A 99 24.22 5.52 -20.59
CA SER A 99 24.75 6.88 -20.71
C SER A 99 24.67 7.65 -19.40
N ASN A 100 25.68 8.49 -19.12
CA ASN A 100 25.62 9.49 -18.07
C ASN A 100 24.53 10.54 -18.32
N ASP A 101 24.16 10.73 -19.59
CA ASP A 101 23.08 11.59 -20.08
C ASP A 101 22.11 10.75 -20.94
N PRO A 102 21.14 10.05 -20.32
CA PRO A 102 20.18 9.26 -21.05
C PRO A 102 19.13 10.15 -21.70
N LYS A 103 18.74 9.82 -22.94
CA LYS A 103 17.69 10.56 -23.66
C LYS A 103 16.31 10.14 -23.16
N VAL A 104 15.97 10.57 -21.96
CA VAL A 104 14.64 10.39 -21.35
C VAL A 104 13.95 11.75 -21.29
N GLN A 105 12.75 11.83 -21.86
CA GLN A 105 11.95 13.06 -21.85
C GLN A 105 10.55 12.76 -21.34
N ILE A 106 10.10 13.53 -20.35
CA ILE A 106 8.71 13.51 -19.89
C ILE A 106 7.85 14.16 -20.97
N VAL A 107 6.81 13.45 -21.38
CA VAL A 107 5.83 13.94 -22.35
C VAL A 107 4.79 14.76 -21.59
N ASN A 108 4.41 15.92 -22.15
CA ASN A 108 3.36 16.74 -21.56
C ASN A 108 2.04 15.94 -21.48
N ASN A 109 1.35 16.01 -20.35
CA ASN A 109 0.12 15.28 -20.11
C ASN A 109 -0.97 15.58 -21.15
N ASP A 110 -1.02 16.80 -21.70
CA ASP A 110 -1.99 17.19 -22.73
C ASP A 110 -1.78 16.43 -24.06
N GLU A 111 -0.59 15.89 -24.29
CA GLU A 111 -0.23 15.10 -25.48
C GLU A 111 -0.42 13.59 -25.28
N VAL A 112 -0.93 13.19 -24.11
CA VAL A 112 -1.07 11.77 -23.75
C VAL A 112 -2.50 11.31 -24.02
N ASN A 113 -2.65 10.49 -25.06
CA ASN A 113 -3.89 9.76 -25.27
C ASN A 113 -3.98 8.59 -24.27
N ILE A 114 -4.99 8.64 -23.39
CA ILE A 114 -5.27 7.60 -22.39
C ILE A 114 -5.46 6.22 -23.02
N SER A 115 -6.01 6.14 -24.24
CA SER A 115 -6.21 4.87 -24.95
C SER A 115 -4.91 4.21 -25.39
N ASP A 116 -3.87 5.01 -25.68
CA ASP A 116 -2.54 4.51 -26.03
C ASP A 116 -1.67 4.25 -24.79
N PHE A 117 -1.89 5.03 -23.73
CA PHE A 117 -1.11 5.00 -22.49
C PHE A 117 -2.04 5.02 -21.28
N PRO A 118 -2.77 3.92 -21.00
CA PRO A 118 -3.72 3.88 -19.90
C PRO A 118 -3.00 4.11 -18.56
N LEU A 119 -3.74 4.56 -17.55
CA LEU A 119 -3.15 4.79 -16.22
C LEU A 119 -2.67 3.49 -15.59
N ARG A 120 -3.38 2.38 -15.83
CA ARG A 120 -3.10 1.08 -15.24
C ARG A 120 -3.29 -0.03 -16.26
N LYS A 121 -2.63 -1.16 -16.02
CA LYS A 121 -2.79 -2.39 -16.81
C LYS A 121 -3.01 -3.56 -15.86
N TYR A 122 -4.28 -3.72 -15.47
CA TYR A 122 -4.67 -4.74 -14.52
C TYR A 122 -4.59 -6.15 -15.12
N THR A 123 -4.08 -7.06 -14.30
CA THR A 123 -3.93 -8.47 -14.63
C THR A 123 -5.17 -9.22 -14.18
N SER A 124 -5.82 -9.92 -15.12
CA SER A 124 -6.98 -10.76 -14.84
C SER A 124 -6.59 -11.97 -13.99
N GLY A 125 -7.55 -12.57 -13.29
CA GLY A 125 -7.37 -13.82 -12.57
C GLY A 125 -6.88 -14.93 -13.51
N ALA A 126 -7.46 -15.04 -14.71
CA ALA A 126 -7.03 -16.02 -15.70
C ALA A 126 -5.55 -15.87 -16.09
N ASP A 127 -5.07 -14.63 -16.22
CA ASP A 127 -3.69 -14.33 -16.57
C ASP A 127 -2.70 -14.62 -15.43
N LEU A 128 -3.11 -14.57 -14.16
CA LEU A 128 -2.23 -14.86 -13.01
C LEU A 128 -1.56 -16.22 -13.13
N LYS A 129 -2.28 -17.23 -13.62
CA LYS A 129 -1.78 -18.61 -13.82
C LYS A 129 -0.68 -18.72 -14.89
N THR A 130 -0.55 -17.71 -15.75
CA THR A 130 0.44 -17.66 -16.84
C THR A 130 1.73 -16.94 -16.46
N LEU A 131 1.79 -16.35 -15.25
CA LEU A 131 2.90 -15.51 -14.83
C LEU A 131 4.06 -16.33 -14.28
N THR A 132 5.27 -15.80 -14.48
CA THR A 132 6.49 -16.29 -13.82
C THR A 132 6.72 -15.54 -12.52
N THR A 133 7.26 -16.23 -11.51
CA THR A 133 7.69 -15.60 -10.25
C THR A 133 8.60 -14.40 -10.50
N GLY A 134 8.36 -13.32 -9.76
CA GLY A 134 9.15 -12.08 -9.85
C GLY A 134 8.54 -11.00 -10.75
N MET A 135 7.52 -11.34 -11.55
CA MET A 135 6.81 -10.37 -12.38
C MET A 135 6.11 -9.30 -11.55
N ILE A 136 6.09 -8.05 -12.05
CA ILE A 136 5.48 -6.90 -11.39
C ILE A 136 4.17 -6.54 -12.12
N ILE A 137 3.06 -6.66 -11.42
CA ILE A 137 1.73 -6.55 -11.98
C ILE A 137 0.88 -5.51 -11.23
N ASP A 138 -0.16 -5.03 -11.88
CA ASP A 138 -1.26 -4.32 -11.22
C ASP A 138 -2.43 -5.29 -11.13
N VAL A 139 -3.13 -5.29 -9.99
CA VAL A 139 -4.27 -6.17 -9.72
C VAL A 139 -5.40 -5.38 -9.08
N ILE A 140 -6.64 -5.65 -9.49
CA ILE A 140 -7.84 -5.22 -8.76
C ILE A 140 -8.41 -6.46 -8.09
N GLY A 141 -8.77 -6.37 -6.81
CA GLY A 141 -9.51 -7.43 -6.16
C GLY A 141 -10.33 -6.94 -4.98
N VAL A 142 -11.29 -7.76 -4.54
CA VAL A 142 -12.04 -7.49 -3.31
C VAL A 142 -11.37 -8.22 -2.15
N CYS A 143 -11.09 -7.50 -1.07
CA CYS A 143 -10.56 -8.07 0.16
C CYS A 143 -11.59 -9.01 0.78
N THR A 144 -11.26 -10.30 0.90
CA THR A 144 -12.14 -11.31 1.51
C THR A 144 -11.70 -11.68 2.93
N GLN A 145 -10.42 -11.48 3.23
CA GLN A 145 -9.86 -11.72 4.55
C GLN A 145 -8.66 -10.79 4.78
N ILE A 146 -8.49 -10.32 6.00
CA ILE A 146 -7.26 -9.69 6.46
C ILE A 146 -6.93 -10.26 7.84
N ASP A 147 -5.69 -10.71 8.03
CA ASP A 147 -5.27 -11.24 9.32
C ASP A 147 -5.12 -10.09 10.32
N ASN A 148 -5.59 -10.29 11.55
CA ASN A 148 -5.38 -9.35 12.65
C ASN A 148 -3.93 -9.40 13.15
N GLU A 149 -3.35 -10.60 13.14
CA GLU A 149 -2.00 -10.84 13.61
C GLU A 149 -0.96 -10.54 12.53
N LYS A 150 0.16 -9.96 12.98
CA LYS A 150 1.34 -9.72 12.17
C LYS A 150 2.38 -10.78 12.51
N THR A 151 3.07 -11.26 11.49
CA THR A 151 4.12 -12.28 11.63
C THR A 151 5.46 -11.70 11.22
N VAL A 152 6.55 -12.34 11.64
CA VAL A 152 7.90 -11.98 11.21
C VAL A 152 8.42 -13.09 10.32
N ASN A 153 8.94 -12.74 9.13
CA ASN A 153 9.53 -13.74 8.23
C ASN A 153 11.00 -14.05 8.58
N GLY A 154 11.59 -15.02 7.88
CA GLY A 154 13.00 -15.38 8.06
C GLY A 154 14.00 -14.26 7.73
N GLN A 155 13.56 -13.15 7.12
CA GLN A 155 14.36 -11.95 6.87
C GLN A 155 14.10 -10.84 7.91
N GLN A 156 13.46 -11.17 9.04
CA GLN A 156 13.10 -10.24 10.11
C GLN A 156 12.16 -9.10 9.66
N GLN A 157 11.41 -9.30 8.58
CA GLN A 157 10.41 -8.35 8.11
C GLN A 157 9.06 -8.69 8.71
N ILE A 158 8.35 -7.65 9.18
CA ILE A 158 6.96 -7.76 9.61
C ILE A 158 6.08 -7.95 8.36
N ILE A 159 5.18 -8.92 8.44
CA ILE A 159 4.21 -9.29 7.41
C ILE A 159 2.81 -9.29 8.01
N ARG A 160 1.86 -8.70 7.29
CA ARG A 160 0.43 -8.98 7.45
C ARG A 160 -0.08 -9.74 6.24
N ARG A 161 -0.83 -10.80 6.48
CA ARG A 161 -1.43 -11.63 5.42
C ARG A 161 -2.89 -11.25 5.24
N GLY A 162 -3.41 -11.52 4.05
CA GLY A 162 -4.82 -11.42 3.73
C GLY A 162 -5.12 -12.20 2.46
N ASN A 163 -6.40 -12.27 2.11
CA ASN A 163 -6.87 -12.86 0.87
C ASN A 163 -7.70 -11.83 0.11
N ILE A 164 -7.49 -11.78 -1.21
CA ILE A 164 -8.34 -11.02 -2.12
C ILE A 164 -8.92 -11.96 -3.17
N LEU A 165 -10.05 -11.55 -3.75
CA LEU A 165 -10.62 -12.16 -4.93
C LEU A 165 -10.28 -11.33 -6.17
N VAL A 166 -9.60 -11.94 -7.15
CA VAL A 166 -9.30 -11.34 -8.46
C VAL A 166 -10.13 -12.08 -9.51
N ASP A 167 -11.05 -11.39 -10.17
CA ASP A 167 -12.19 -11.97 -10.87
C ASP A 167 -12.96 -12.97 -9.98
N SER A 168 -12.66 -14.27 -10.11
CA SER A 168 -13.22 -15.35 -9.29
C SER A 168 -12.13 -16.24 -8.68
N ILE A 169 -10.89 -15.73 -8.65
CA ILE A 169 -9.72 -16.49 -8.18
C ILE A 169 -9.27 -15.90 -6.84
N PRO A 170 -9.35 -16.68 -5.74
CA PRO A 170 -8.78 -16.27 -4.47
C PRO A 170 -7.26 -16.29 -4.56
N ILE A 171 -6.62 -15.24 -4.05
CA ILE A 171 -5.16 -15.14 -3.98
C ILE A 171 -4.72 -14.54 -2.65
N GLU A 172 -3.69 -15.13 -2.06
CA GLU A 172 -3.08 -14.59 -0.85
C GLU A 172 -2.29 -13.32 -1.18
N VAL A 173 -2.37 -12.35 -0.29
CA VAL A 173 -1.63 -11.09 -0.35
C VAL A 173 -0.81 -10.93 0.92
N LYS A 174 0.48 -10.65 0.75
CA LYS A 174 1.42 -10.36 1.84
C LYS A 174 1.81 -8.89 1.79
N PHE A 175 1.46 -8.17 2.84
CA PHE A 175 1.79 -6.76 3.04
C PHE A 175 3.06 -6.62 3.86
N TYR A 176 3.95 -5.74 3.43
CA TYR A 176 5.25 -5.47 4.05
C TYR A 176 5.41 -3.98 4.33
N GLY A 177 6.35 -3.63 5.22
CA GLY A 177 6.71 -2.25 5.50
C GLY A 177 5.52 -1.45 6.03
N ASP A 178 5.34 -0.23 5.52
CA ASP A 178 4.25 0.68 5.89
C ASP A 178 2.85 0.16 5.49
N LYS A 179 2.78 -0.85 4.60
CA LYS A 179 1.51 -1.44 4.16
C LYS A 179 0.95 -2.46 5.16
N VAL A 180 1.75 -2.92 6.12
CA VAL A 180 1.29 -3.83 7.18
C VAL A 180 0.16 -3.20 8.01
N ASP A 181 0.24 -1.90 8.25
CA ASP A 181 -0.70 -1.13 9.07
C ASP A 181 -1.86 -0.53 8.28
N GLY A 182 -2.02 -0.93 7.01
CA GLY A 182 -3.13 -0.45 6.19
C GLY A 182 -4.49 -0.86 6.74
N LEU A 183 -5.45 0.07 6.69
CA LEU A 183 -6.85 -0.14 7.09
C LEU A 183 -7.63 -0.83 5.95
N TYR A 184 -7.24 -2.05 5.62
CA TYR A 184 -7.89 -2.86 4.60
C TYR A 184 -9.11 -3.55 5.18
N ASN A 185 -10.31 -3.10 4.79
CA ASN A 185 -11.55 -3.69 5.27
C ASN A 185 -11.97 -4.87 4.38
N VAL A 186 -12.49 -5.93 5.00
CA VAL A 186 -13.18 -7.00 4.25
C VAL A 186 -14.35 -6.39 3.46
N GLY A 187 -14.53 -6.84 2.23
CA GLY A 187 -15.49 -6.30 1.26
C GLY A 187 -14.98 -5.10 0.46
N SER A 188 -13.88 -4.46 0.84
CA SER A 188 -13.34 -3.32 0.09
C SER A 188 -12.65 -3.75 -1.21
N THR A 189 -12.83 -2.96 -2.26
CA THR A 189 -12.05 -3.10 -3.50
C THR A 189 -10.67 -2.49 -3.32
N LEU A 190 -9.64 -3.32 -3.48
CA LEU A 190 -8.23 -2.97 -3.42
C LEU A 190 -7.65 -2.88 -4.84
N PHE A 191 -7.01 -1.74 -5.12
CA PHE A 191 -6.18 -1.50 -6.29
C PHE A 191 -4.72 -1.68 -5.88
N LEU A 192 -4.16 -2.83 -6.19
CA LEU A 192 -2.80 -3.21 -5.89
C LEU A 192 -1.91 -2.87 -7.08
N ASN A 193 -1.14 -1.79 -7.00
CA ASN A 193 -0.30 -1.34 -8.10
C ASN A 193 1.15 -1.74 -7.88
N SER A 194 1.80 -2.25 -8.93
CA SER A 194 3.20 -2.69 -8.93
C SER A 194 3.52 -3.70 -7.83
N VAL A 195 2.64 -4.69 -7.64
CA VAL A 195 2.87 -5.80 -6.72
C VAL A 195 3.67 -6.91 -7.41
N LYS A 196 4.50 -7.60 -6.64
CA LYS A 196 5.30 -8.71 -7.17
C LYS A 196 4.51 -10.01 -7.07
N TYR A 197 4.31 -10.67 -8.20
CA TYR A 197 3.74 -12.01 -8.27
C TYR A 197 4.78 -13.04 -7.83
N ILE A 198 4.42 -13.91 -6.89
CA ILE A 198 5.27 -15.02 -6.44
C ILE A 198 4.51 -16.33 -6.61
N ASN A 199 5.17 -17.32 -7.20
CA ASN A 199 4.80 -18.72 -7.21
C ASN A 199 6.01 -19.53 -6.72
N TYR A 200 5.94 -20.00 -5.48
CA TYR A 200 6.98 -20.85 -4.89
C TYR A 200 6.40 -22.23 -4.63
N ASN A 201 6.86 -23.24 -5.39
CA ASN A 201 6.38 -24.62 -5.27
C ASN A 201 4.84 -24.76 -5.32
N GLY A 202 4.17 -23.97 -6.18
CA GLY A 202 2.71 -23.97 -6.30
C GLY A 202 1.98 -23.05 -5.32
N PHE A 203 2.66 -22.51 -4.32
CA PHE A 203 2.10 -21.49 -3.42
C PHE A 203 2.18 -20.12 -4.10
N ILE A 204 1.02 -19.64 -4.54
CA ILE A 204 0.88 -18.38 -5.26
C ILE A 204 0.44 -17.28 -4.29
N TYR A 205 1.16 -16.16 -4.28
CA TYR A 205 0.78 -14.97 -3.52
C TYR A 205 1.27 -13.68 -4.18
N LEU A 206 0.64 -12.56 -3.83
CA LEU A 206 1.06 -11.22 -4.21
C LEU A 206 1.86 -10.59 -3.07
N SER A 207 3.06 -10.11 -3.37
CA SER A 207 3.90 -9.40 -2.43
C SER A 207 3.75 -7.89 -2.62
N VAL A 208 3.20 -7.21 -1.62
CA VAL A 208 3.02 -5.75 -1.58
C VAL A 208 4.17 -5.14 -0.79
N GLY A 209 5.23 -4.75 -1.50
CA GLY A 209 6.45 -4.20 -0.90
C GLY A 209 6.53 -2.67 -0.96
N ASN A 210 7.70 -2.12 -0.63
CA ASN A 210 7.93 -0.67 -0.58
C ASN A 210 7.67 0.06 -1.90
N SER A 211 7.96 -0.58 -3.03
CA SER A 211 7.75 0.01 -4.37
C SER A 211 6.31 -0.19 -4.89
N SER A 212 5.49 -0.95 -4.17
CA SER A 212 4.08 -1.18 -4.48
C SER A 212 3.21 -0.09 -3.83
N SER A 213 2.02 0.14 -4.37
CA SER A 213 1.01 0.97 -3.70
C SER A 213 -0.33 0.25 -3.62
N VAL A 214 -1.06 0.54 -2.55
CA VAL A 214 -2.43 0.05 -2.33
C VAL A 214 -3.33 1.28 -2.31
N GLN A 215 -4.36 1.26 -3.16
CA GLN A 215 -5.40 2.26 -3.17
C GLN A 215 -6.74 1.55 -2.96
N PHE A 216 -7.71 2.24 -2.36
CA PHE A 216 -9.06 1.75 -2.19
C PHE A 216 -10.04 2.87 -2.52
N ASN A 217 -11.16 2.52 -3.14
CA ASN A 217 -12.33 3.38 -3.36
C ASN A 217 -12.04 4.84 -3.82
N THR A 218 -11.35 5.02 -4.96
CA THR A 218 -11.18 6.35 -5.56
C THR A 218 -11.95 6.46 -6.88
N GLN A 219 -12.91 7.39 -6.94
CA GLN A 219 -13.71 7.66 -8.14
C GLN A 219 -12.83 8.01 -9.36
N GLN A 220 -11.69 8.65 -9.15
CA GLN A 220 -10.74 9.00 -10.20
C GLN A 220 -10.13 7.76 -10.89
N LEU A 221 -9.83 6.69 -10.14
CA LEU A 221 -9.35 5.43 -10.73
C LEU A 221 -10.46 4.76 -11.53
N LEU A 222 -11.68 4.70 -10.98
CA LEU A 222 -12.84 4.11 -11.64
C LEU A 222 -13.11 4.78 -13.00
N ASN A 223 -13.06 6.11 -13.03
CA ASN A 223 -13.27 6.89 -14.26
C ASN A 223 -12.17 6.67 -15.32
N SER A 224 -11.02 6.11 -14.94
CA SER A 224 -9.89 5.88 -15.84
C SER A 224 -9.80 4.45 -16.38
N MET A 225 -10.67 3.55 -15.90
CA MET A 225 -10.65 2.15 -16.31
C MET A 225 -11.23 1.97 -17.71
N ASP A 226 -10.63 1.04 -18.46
CA ASP A 226 -11.20 0.59 -19.72
C ASP A 226 -12.35 -0.40 -19.50
N THR A 227 -13.10 -0.72 -20.56
CA THR A 227 -14.26 -1.64 -20.50
C THR A 227 -13.89 -3.02 -19.97
N LYS A 228 -12.69 -3.53 -20.28
CA LYS A 228 -12.26 -4.85 -19.80
C LYS A 228 -11.96 -4.81 -18.31
N GLN A 229 -11.35 -3.74 -17.83
CA GLN A 229 -11.06 -3.52 -16.41
C GLN A 229 -12.35 -3.33 -15.60
N LEU A 230 -13.32 -2.59 -16.14
CA LEU A 230 -14.65 -2.46 -15.54
C LEU A 230 -15.36 -3.83 -15.47
N GLN A 231 -15.29 -4.63 -16.55
CA GLN A 231 -15.85 -5.98 -16.56
C GLN A 231 -15.17 -6.91 -15.54
N GLN A 232 -13.84 -6.82 -15.38
CA GLN A 232 -13.12 -7.55 -14.31
C GLN A 232 -13.66 -7.14 -12.94
N LEU A 233 -13.79 -5.84 -12.67
CA LEU A 233 -14.32 -5.33 -11.41
C LEU A 233 -15.76 -5.77 -11.16
N GLU A 234 -16.63 -5.72 -12.17
CA GLU A 234 -18.01 -6.21 -12.08
C GLU A 234 -18.07 -7.71 -11.82
N THR A 235 -17.18 -8.49 -12.45
CA THR A 235 -17.06 -9.93 -12.22
C THR A 235 -16.71 -10.22 -10.77
N VAL A 236 -15.73 -9.49 -10.19
CA VAL A 236 -15.38 -9.60 -8.77
C VAL A 236 -16.58 -9.27 -7.89
N LYS A 237 -17.24 -8.13 -8.14
CA LYS A 237 -18.39 -7.68 -7.34
C LYS A 237 -19.53 -8.68 -7.38
N LYS A 238 -19.87 -9.21 -8.56
CA LYS A 238 -20.93 -10.20 -8.73
C LYS A 238 -20.59 -11.49 -7.99
N PHE A 239 -19.35 -11.99 -8.12
CA PHE A 239 -18.95 -13.19 -7.41
C PHE A 239 -19.11 -13.03 -5.89
N CYS A 240 -18.71 -11.88 -5.34
CA CYS A 240 -18.88 -11.56 -3.92
C CYS A 240 -20.34 -11.37 -3.48
N GLN A 241 -21.28 -11.10 -4.41
CA GLN A 241 -22.71 -11.04 -4.12
C GLN A 241 -23.35 -12.44 -4.15
N ASP A 242 -22.93 -13.28 -5.11
CA ASP A 242 -23.45 -14.64 -5.31
C ASP A 242 -22.91 -15.61 -4.25
N SER A 243 -21.68 -15.40 -3.78
CA SER A 243 -21.18 -16.03 -2.57
C SER A 243 -21.67 -15.21 -1.40
N THR A 244 -22.71 -15.67 -0.70
CA THR A 244 -23.13 -15.12 0.58
C THR A 244 -21.95 -15.22 1.54
N ILE A 245 -21.09 -14.20 1.55
CA ILE A 245 -20.10 -14.03 2.60
C ILE A 245 -20.96 -13.69 3.81
N GLU A 246 -21.26 -14.70 4.62
CA GLU A 246 -21.78 -14.49 5.96
C GLU A 246 -20.80 -13.54 6.65
N LEU A 247 -21.18 -12.26 6.73
CA LEU A 247 -20.66 -11.37 7.75
C LEU A 247 -20.88 -12.11 9.08
N PRO A 248 -19.90 -12.16 10.00
CA PRO A 248 -20.14 -12.78 11.28
C PRO A 248 -21.27 -12.02 11.97
N GLU A 249 -22.48 -12.58 11.95
CA GLU A 249 -23.54 -12.15 12.83
C GLU A 249 -23.03 -12.40 14.25
N GLN A 250 -22.77 -11.31 14.98
CA GLN A 250 -22.62 -11.39 16.42
C GLN A 250 -23.91 -12.01 16.96
N ARG A 251 -23.86 -13.30 17.31
CA ARG A 251 -24.90 -13.94 18.11
C ARG A 251 -25.01 -13.18 19.43
N LEU A 252 -26.00 -12.31 19.51
CA LEU A 252 -26.54 -11.83 20.78
C LEU A 252 -27.20 -13.02 21.46
N SER A 253 -26.43 -13.76 22.26
CA SER A 253 -27.00 -14.68 23.24
C SER A 253 -27.54 -13.84 24.41
N THR A 254 -28.82 -13.57 24.37
CA THR A 254 -29.60 -13.16 25.54
C THR A 254 -29.82 -14.40 26.41
N SER A 255 -29.12 -14.48 27.54
CA SER A 255 -29.59 -15.28 28.68
C SER A 255 -29.15 -14.61 29.98
N SER A 256 -30.12 -13.93 30.57
CA SER A 256 -30.16 -13.50 31.95
C SER A 256 -30.11 -14.69 32.90
N VAL A 257 -29.14 -14.72 33.82
CA VAL A 257 -29.29 -15.40 35.12
C VAL A 257 -28.66 -14.51 36.21
N THR A 258 -29.51 -14.17 37.17
CA THR A 258 -29.28 -13.41 38.39
C THR A 258 -28.73 -14.31 39.51
N GLN A 259 -28.15 -13.69 40.55
CA GLN A 259 -27.74 -14.20 41.88
C GLN A 259 -26.28 -14.66 42.02
N SER A 260 -25.58 -14.55 43.16
CA SER A 260 -25.55 -13.67 44.33
C SER A 260 -24.44 -14.24 45.24
N TYR A 261 -23.60 -13.38 45.84
CA TYR A 261 -22.72 -13.56 47.01
C TYR A 261 -22.20 -14.97 47.44
N ARG A 262 -20.87 -15.06 47.68
CA ARG A 262 -20.29 -15.28 49.03
C ARG A 262 -18.76 -15.17 49.08
N ILE A 263 -18.31 -14.66 50.21
CA ILE A 263 -16.96 -14.42 50.73
C ILE A 263 -16.38 -15.70 51.33
N SER A 264 -15.05 -15.86 51.28
CA SER A 264 -14.09 -16.42 52.29
C SER A 264 -12.89 -16.98 51.53
N ASP A 265 -11.63 -16.98 51.96
CA ASP A 265 -10.80 -16.34 53.00
C ASP A 265 -9.37 -16.91 52.76
N LEU A 266 -8.38 -16.43 53.52
CA LEU A 266 -6.99 -16.91 53.73
C LEU A 266 -5.92 -16.17 52.88
N VAL A 267 -5.19 -15.16 53.39
CA VAL A 267 -4.28 -15.04 54.56
C VAL A 267 -2.97 -15.83 54.39
N ASP A 268 -1.86 -15.13 54.12
CA ASP A 268 -0.72 -14.85 55.06
C ASP A 268 0.55 -14.44 54.26
N GLU A 269 1.12 -13.25 54.52
CA GLU A 269 2.39 -12.99 55.26
C GLU A 269 3.65 -13.22 54.38
N SER A 270 4.71 -12.39 54.36
CA SER A 270 5.31 -11.51 55.37
C SER A 270 6.28 -10.48 54.73
N THR A 271 6.31 -9.29 55.34
CA THR A 271 7.38 -8.27 55.60
C THR A 271 8.83 -8.47 55.09
N ASP A 272 9.50 -7.39 54.62
CA ASP A 272 10.42 -6.61 55.49
C ASP A 272 11.04 -5.31 54.88
N GLU A 273 11.52 -4.48 55.83
CA GLU A 273 11.93 -3.07 55.92
C GLU A 273 13.23 -2.60 55.17
N ARG A 274 13.24 -1.46 54.42
CA ARG A 274 13.79 -0.07 54.73
C ARG A 274 15.31 0.19 54.44
N PRO A 275 15.81 1.47 54.37
CA PRO A 275 16.47 2.01 53.15
C PRO A 275 17.91 2.62 53.26
N SER A 276 18.43 3.07 52.10
CA SER A 276 19.39 4.19 51.85
C SER A 276 20.90 3.90 52.11
N THR A 277 21.96 4.42 51.45
CA THR A 277 22.24 5.49 50.46
C THR A 277 23.59 5.19 49.75
N SER A 278 23.82 5.73 48.54
CA SER A 278 25.01 6.54 48.14
C SER A 278 25.06 6.74 46.63
N GLY A 279 25.60 7.89 46.20
CA GLY A 279 25.22 8.59 44.97
C GLY A 279 26.07 8.32 43.73
N SER A 280 25.56 8.81 42.61
CA SER A 280 26.34 9.41 41.52
C SER A 280 25.41 10.09 40.51
N THR A 281 25.76 11.33 40.17
CA THR A 281 25.06 12.25 39.26
C THR A 281 25.04 11.75 37.82
N PRO A 282 23.98 12.05 37.04
CA PRO A 282 24.20 12.27 35.60
C PRO A 282 23.55 13.53 35.02
N SER A 283 24.24 13.98 33.98
CA SER A 283 24.03 15.09 33.06
C SER A 283 22.61 15.30 32.52
N ASN A 284 22.24 16.58 32.43
CA ASN A 284 21.03 17.12 31.78
C ASN A 284 20.82 16.58 30.35
N LYS A 285 19.72 15.86 30.13
CA LYS A 285 19.07 15.70 28.82
C LYS A 285 17.70 16.39 28.86
N ARG A 286 17.44 17.22 27.84
CA ARG A 286 16.17 17.94 27.60
C ARG A 286 15.00 16.95 27.60
N LYS A 287 14.00 17.20 28.44
CA LYS A 287 12.68 16.54 28.43
C LYS A 287 11.87 17.06 27.25
N THR A 288 11.60 16.23 26.25
CA THR A 288 10.43 16.38 25.39
C THR A 288 9.20 15.98 26.20
N HIS A 289 8.21 16.87 26.28
CA HIS A 289 6.92 16.61 26.93
C HIS A 289 6.18 15.53 26.13
N ASP A 290 6.14 14.31 26.66
CA ASP A 290 5.09 13.36 26.30
C ASP A 290 3.76 13.92 26.80
N PHE A 291 2.93 14.39 25.86
CA PHE A 291 1.56 14.77 26.13
C PHE A 291 0.81 13.51 26.57
N GLN A 292 0.47 13.42 27.86
CA GLN A 292 -0.22 12.27 28.44
C GLN A 292 -1.66 12.18 27.89
N VAL A 293 -1.84 11.32 26.90
CA VAL A 293 -3.13 10.95 26.29
C VAL A 293 -4.13 10.47 27.34
N GLU A 294 -3.66 9.86 28.43
CA GLU A 294 -4.50 9.36 29.53
C GLU A 294 -5.11 10.49 30.38
N GLU A 295 -4.42 11.62 30.56
CA GLU A 295 -4.94 12.78 31.30
C GLU A 295 -6.04 13.50 30.50
N VAL A 296 -5.89 13.54 29.17
CA VAL A 296 -6.90 14.11 28.25
C VAL A 296 -8.13 13.22 28.17
N THR A 297 -7.94 11.90 28.06
CA THR A 297 -9.04 10.93 27.99
C THR A 297 -9.86 10.91 29.29
N SER A 298 -9.22 11.07 30.44
CA SER A 298 -9.89 11.15 31.75
C SER A 298 -10.59 12.50 31.99
N LYS A 299 -10.05 13.62 31.48
CA LYS A 299 -10.73 14.93 31.49
C LYS A 299 -11.95 14.97 30.55
N ILE A 300 -11.92 14.28 29.41
CA ILE A 300 -13.07 14.13 28.52
C ILE A 300 -14.15 13.27 29.18
N LYS A 301 -13.77 12.10 29.74
CA LYS A 301 -14.72 11.21 30.44
C LYS A 301 -15.39 11.86 31.65
N LYS A 302 -14.67 12.67 32.43
CA LYS A 302 -15.26 13.41 33.58
C LYS A 302 -16.21 14.54 33.18
N LYS A 303 -16.16 15.02 31.94
CA LYS A 303 -17.04 16.10 31.47
C LYS A 303 -18.33 15.59 30.81
N THR A 304 -18.42 14.29 30.54
CA THR A 304 -19.59 13.61 29.96
C THR A 304 -20.75 13.36 30.93
N GLU A 305 -20.62 13.72 32.21
CA GLU A 305 -21.72 13.60 33.17
C GLU A 305 -22.57 14.87 33.35
N LEU A 306 -22.32 15.96 32.62
CA LEU A 306 -23.19 17.14 32.71
C LEU A 306 -23.27 17.91 31.40
N ASP A 307 -24.30 17.58 30.60
CA ASP A 307 -25.21 18.44 29.82
C ASP A 307 -25.60 17.73 28.51
N LYS A 308 -26.86 17.30 28.44
CA LYS A 308 -27.47 16.64 27.26
C LYS A 308 -27.74 17.60 26.09
N THR A 309 -27.05 18.72 26.01
CA THR A 309 -27.32 19.73 24.97
C THR A 309 -26.03 20.44 24.57
N PHE A 310 -25.13 19.72 23.90
CA PHE A 310 -24.18 20.40 23.03
C PHE A 310 -24.97 20.89 21.81
N SER A 311 -25.24 22.18 21.73
CA SER A 311 -25.67 22.80 20.47
C SER A 311 -24.52 22.64 19.46
N ASP A 312 -24.79 22.10 18.28
CA ASP A 312 -23.82 21.76 17.24
C ASP A 312 -22.73 22.83 17.04
N GLU A 313 -23.11 24.11 17.09
CA GLU A 313 -22.20 25.24 16.88
C GLU A 313 -21.09 25.36 17.95
N ARG A 314 -21.37 24.99 19.20
CA ARG A 314 -20.37 25.02 20.30
C ARG A 314 -19.41 23.83 20.20
N PHE A 315 -19.90 22.67 19.76
CA PHE A 315 -19.07 21.49 19.55
C PHE A 315 -18.14 21.66 18.33
N VAL A 316 -18.68 22.15 17.21
CA VAL A 316 -17.91 22.45 16.00
C VAL A 316 -16.80 23.47 16.29
N ASN A 317 -17.10 24.55 17.01
CA ASN A 317 -16.09 25.55 17.38
C ASN A 317 -14.99 25.00 18.31
N LEU A 318 -15.32 24.03 19.17
CA LEU A 318 -14.34 23.37 20.03
C LEU A 318 -13.40 22.47 19.23
N VAL A 319 -13.94 21.71 18.28
CA VAL A 319 -13.17 20.85 17.36
C VAL A 319 -12.26 21.68 16.46
N MET A 320 -12.76 22.79 15.92
CA MET A 320 -11.98 23.66 15.03
C MET A 320 -10.84 24.38 15.78
N ASN A 321 -11.08 24.89 17.00
CA ASN A 321 -10.02 25.44 17.85
C ASN A 321 -8.96 24.41 18.24
N PHE A 322 -9.35 23.14 18.39
CA PHE A 322 -8.41 22.06 18.65
C PHE A 322 -7.57 21.75 17.41
N MET A 323 -8.19 21.70 16.22
CA MET A 323 -7.51 21.49 14.93
C MET A 323 -6.46 22.56 14.63
N GLU A 324 -6.69 23.80 15.04
CA GLU A 324 -5.72 24.90 14.89
C GLU A 324 -4.50 24.79 15.80
N ARG A 325 -4.61 24.08 16.93
CA ARG A 325 -3.52 23.93 17.93
C ARG A 325 -2.67 22.68 17.74
N VAL A 326 -3.02 21.79 16.80
CA VAL A 326 -2.25 20.58 16.50
C VAL A 326 -1.08 20.91 15.56
N ASP A 327 0.15 20.72 16.05
CA ASP A 327 1.39 21.09 15.37
C ASP A 327 1.63 20.30 14.06
N ASN A 328 2.29 20.94 13.09
CA ASN A 328 2.23 20.61 11.65
C ASN A 328 2.76 19.22 11.25
N ASN A 329 3.50 18.52 12.11
CA ASN A 329 4.15 17.24 11.76
C ASN A 329 3.24 16.00 11.92
N ASN A 330 2.07 16.12 12.54
CA ASN A 330 1.14 14.99 12.74
C ASN A 330 -0.31 15.29 12.32
N LYS A 331 -0.50 16.35 11.54
CA LYS A 331 -1.81 16.92 11.20
C LYS A 331 -2.75 15.90 10.58
N HIS A 332 -2.26 15.02 9.70
CA HIS A 332 -3.12 14.11 8.95
C HIS A 332 -3.63 12.92 9.78
N ALA A 333 -2.77 12.29 10.59
CA ALA A 333 -3.17 11.15 11.41
C ALA A 333 -4.11 11.57 12.55
N VAL A 334 -3.88 12.75 13.12
CA VAL A 334 -4.75 13.33 14.16
C VAL A 334 -6.09 13.78 13.55
N GLN A 335 -6.08 14.40 12.36
CA GLN A 335 -7.32 14.74 11.62
C GLN A 335 -8.18 13.50 11.34
N LEU A 336 -7.57 12.39 10.89
CA LEU A 336 -8.31 11.17 10.56
C LEU A 336 -8.96 10.54 11.79
N ARG A 337 -8.27 10.50 12.94
CA ARG A 337 -8.83 9.97 14.19
C ARG A 337 -9.97 10.83 14.76
N ILE A 338 -9.90 12.14 14.59
CA ILE A 338 -10.96 13.05 15.02
C ILE A 338 -12.19 12.90 14.11
N LEU A 339 -12.00 12.80 12.80
CA LEU A 339 -13.09 12.54 11.86
C LEU A 339 -13.76 11.18 12.11
N GLU A 340 -12.99 10.16 12.44
CA GLU A 340 -13.49 8.84 12.82
C GLU A 340 -14.29 8.89 14.13
N PHE A 341 -13.79 9.62 15.14
CA PHE A 341 -14.50 9.83 16.40
C PHE A 341 -15.82 10.58 16.23
N ILE A 342 -15.84 11.66 15.44
CA ILE A 342 -17.05 12.44 15.14
C ILE A 342 -18.05 11.58 14.33
N SER A 343 -17.57 10.81 13.36
CA SER A 343 -18.42 9.92 12.57
C SER A 343 -19.06 8.81 13.42
N ASN A 344 -18.42 8.38 14.50
CA ASN A 344 -18.97 7.37 15.40
C ASN A 344 -19.98 7.98 16.38
N LEU A 345 -19.74 9.20 16.87
CA LEU A 345 -20.69 9.95 17.69
C LEU A 345 -21.99 10.26 16.94
N LEU A 346 -21.90 10.70 15.68
CA LEU A 346 -23.07 11.05 14.86
C LEU A 346 -23.89 9.84 14.38
N LYS A 347 -23.37 8.61 14.56
CA LYS A 347 -24.11 7.38 14.25
C LYS A 347 -25.01 6.91 15.40
N GLU A 348 -24.81 7.43 16.62
CA GLU A 348 -25.63 7.03 17.78
C GLU A 348 -26.93 7.85 17.92
N ASP A 349 -27.11 8.91 17.12
CA ASP A 349 -28.30 9.78 17.16
C ASP A 349 -29.20 9.68 15.89
N LEU A 350 -29.15 8.57 15.14
CA LEU A 350 -30.04 8.28 13.99
C LEU A 350 -30.87 7.01 14.16
#